data_AF-A0A1E5KZA6-F1
#
_entry.id   AF-A0A1E5KZA6-F1
#
_cell.length_a   1.000
_cell.length_b   1.000
_cell.length_c   1.000
_cell.angle_alpha   90.00
_cell.angle_beta   90.00
_cell.angle_gamma   90.00
#
_symmetry.space_group_name_H-M   'P 1'
#
loop_
_entity.id
_entity.type
_entity.pdbx_description
1 polymer ?
#
loop_
_entity_poly.entity_id
_entity_poly.type
_entity_poly.pdbx_seq_one_letter_code
_entity_poly.pdbx_strand_id
1 'polypeptide(L)'
;MRRKKMDFRAFTLLEMLVVLLIISVLILLFVPNLSKHKESVDKKGNEAIVKIVETQMDLYTLEKNTTATVEQLLSEKYITQDQYNKYISSQK
;
A
#
# COMPACT_ATOMS: atom_id res chain seq x y z
N MET A 1 -52.98 2.05 -33.72
CA MET A 1 -51.69 2.23 -33.01
C MET A 1 -51.88 3.25 -31.88
N ARG A 2 -51.94 2.83 -30.60
CA ARG A 2 -51.99 3.76 -29.46
C ARG A 2 -50.59 3.91 -28.86
N ARG A 3 -50.02 5.12 -28.93
CA ARG A 3 -48.72 5.46 -28.34
C ARG A 3 -48.86 5.75 -26.84
N LYS A 4 -48.11 4.97 -26.06
CA LYS A 4 -47.23 5.32 -24.92
C LYS A 4 -47.61 6.53 -24.05
N LYS A 5 -47.70 6.31 -22.73
CA LYS A 5 -47.02 7.18 -21.75
C LYS A 5 -46.29 6.29 -20.75
N MET A 6 -44.99 6.49 -20.64
CA MET A 6 -44.10 5.81 -19.72
C MET A 6 -43.75 6.84 -18.66
N ASP A 7 -44.53 6.87 -17.58
CA ASP A 7 -44.30 7.75 -16.44
C ASP A 7 -43.29 7.08 -15.51
N PHE A 8 -42.05 7.55 -15.51
CA PHE A 8 -41.07 7.23 -14.48
C PHE A 8 -40.74 8.49 -13.70
N ARG A 9 -41.47 8.72 -12.61
CA ARG A 9 -41.12 9.71 -11.58
C ARG A 9 -40.47 8.97 -10.42
N ALA A 10 -39.22 8.53 -10.60
CA ALA A 10 -38.42 7.81 -9.59
C ALA A 10 -37.02 8.44 -9.46
N PHE A 11 -36.98 9.76 -9.26
CA PHE A 11 -35.77 10.47 -8.84
C PHE A 11 -36.17 11.69 -8.03
N THR A 12 -36.74 11.43 -6.86
CA THR A 12 -37.06 12.45 -5.86
C THR A 12 -35.81 12.80 -5.05
N LEU A 13 -35.79 14.00 -4.48
CA LEU A 13 -34.73 14.38 -3.53
C LEU A 13 -34.68 13.45 -2.32
N LEU A 14 -35.84 12.91 -1.90
CA LEU A 14 -35.94 11.97 -0.79
C LEU A 14 -35.20 10.66 -1.08
N GLU A 15 -35.33 10.12 -2.29
CA GLU A 15 -34.58 8.93 -2.72
C GLU A 15 -33.08 9.20 -2.70
N MET A 16 -32.62 10.37 -3.16
CA MET A 16 -31.20 10.73 -3.10
C MET A 16 -30.68 10.89 -1.68
N LEU A 17 -31.48 11.40 -0.75
CA LEU A 17 -31.08 11.49 0.67
C LEU A 17 -30.87 10.10 1.29
N VAL A 18 -31.78 9.15 1.03
CA VAL A 18 -31.65 7.77 1.52
C VAL A 18 -30.43 7.08 0.90
N VAL A 19 -30.16 7.31 -0.39
CA VAL A 19 -28.98 6.75 -1.07
C VAL A 19 -27.68 7.30 -0.47
N LEU A 20 -27.59 8.61 -0.23
CA LEU A 20 -26.41 9.21 0.40
C LEU A 20 -26.19 8.71 1.83
N LEU A 21 -27.27 8.48 2.58
CA LEU A 21 -27.21 7.87 3.91
C LEU A 21 -26.61 6.46 3.85
N ILE A 22 -27.07 5.63 2.92
CA ILE A 22 -26.56 4.25 2.75
C ILE A 22 -25.08 4.29 2.33
N ILE A 23 -24.70 5.11 1.35
CA ILE A 23 -23.31 5.24 0.89
C ILE A 23 -22.40 5.70 2.03
N SER A 24 -22.83 6.64 2.86
CA SER A 24 -22.08 7.12 4.02
C SER A 24 -21.76 5.97 5.00
N VAL A 25 -22.76 5.15 5.34
CA VAL A 25 -22.56 3.99 6.22
C VAL A 25 -21.62 2.95 5.58
N LEU A 26 -21.77 2.69 4.28
CA LEU A 26 -20.87 1.78 3.57
C LEU A 26 -19.42 2.30 3.60
N ILE A 27 -19.17 3.57 3.30
CA ILE A 27 -17.82 4.17 3.34
C ILE A 27 -17.21 3.99 4.73
N LEU A 28 -17.96 4.24 5.81
CA LEU A 28 -17.47 4.06 7.19
C LEU A 28 -17.08 2.62 7.52
N LEU A 29 -17.71 1.61 6.91
CA LEU A 29 -17.33 0.21 7.08
C LEU A 29 -16.17 -0.21 6.16
N PHE A 30 -16.11 0.31 4.94
CA PHE A 30 -15.11 -0.06 3.94
C PHE A 30 -13.76 0.66 4.12
N VAL A 31 -13.76 1.95 4.46
CA VAL A 31 -12.53 2.75 4.67
C VAL A 31 -11.61 2.17 5.75
N PRO A 32 -12.07 1.80 6.96
CA PRO A 32 -11.17 1.22 7.96
C PRO A 32 -10.63 -0.15 7.52
N ASN A 33 -11.41 -0.92 6.74
CA ASN A 33 -10.96 -2.20 6.21
C ASN A 33 -9.92 -2.02 5.08
N LEU A 34 -10.09 -1.00 4.23
CA LEU A 34 -9.15 -0.65 3.16
C LEU A 34 -7.83 -0.08 3.71
N SER A 35 -7.90 0.78 4.73
CA SER A 35 -6.72 1.35 5.39
C SER A 35 -5.81 0.27 5.98
N LYS A 36 -6.40 -0.75 6.64
CA LYS A 36 -5.66 -1.90 7.18
C LYS A 36 -4.98 -2.76 6.10
N HIS A 37 -5.59 -2.91 4.93
CA HIS A 37 -4.97 -3.64 3.82
C HIS A 37 -3.76 -2.89 3.25
N LYS A 38 -3.84 -1.56 3.14
CA LYS A 38 -2.71 -0.72 2.73
C LYS A 38 -1.55 -0.86 3.72
N GLU A 39 -1.82 -0.75 5.01
CA GLU A 39 -0.81 -0.90 6.07
C GLU A 39 -0.16 -2.30 6.05
N SER A 40 -0.95 -3.37 5.88
CA SER A 40 -0.41 -4.73 5.81
C SER A 40 0.47 -4.96 4.58
N VAL A 41 0.11 -4.39 3.43
CA VAL A 41 0.92 -4.45 2.20
C VAL A 41 2.20 -3.64 2.37
N ASP A 42 2.11 -2.44 2.94
CA ASP A 42 3.28 -1.59 3.19
C ASP A 42 4.25 -2.28 4.16
N LYS A 43 3.75 -2.93 5.22
CA LYS A 43 4.57 -3.71 6.16
C LYS A 43 5.27 -4.91 5.51
N LYS A 44 4.53 -5.74 4.76
CA LYS A 44 5.12 -6.89 4.04
C LYS A 44 6.14 -6.46 2.99
N GLY A 45 5.87 -5.34 2.30
CA GLY A 45 6.81 -4.75 1.34
C GLY A 45 8.10 -4.28 2.02
N ASN A 46 7.98 -3.71 3.22
CA ASN A 46 9.14 -3.27 3.99
C ASN A 46 9.98 -4.45 4.51
N GLU A 47 9.33 -5.50 5.02
CA GLU A 47 9.99 -6.76 5.43
C GLU A 47 10.75 -7.41 4.26
N ALA A 48 10.19 -7.41 3.06
CA ALA A 48 10.86 -7.92 1.87
C ALA A 48 12.12 -7.10 1.52
N ILE A 49 12.08 -5.77 1.68
CA ILE A 49 13.22 -4.90 1.42
C ILE A 49 14.33 -5.16 2.44
N VAL A 50 13.99 -5.34 3.72
CA VAL A 50 14.98 -5.72 4.75
C VAL A 50 15.70 -7.00 4.35
N LYS A 51 14.96 -8.03 3.95
CA LYS A 51 15.53 -9.31 3.52
C LYS A 51 16.43 -9.20 2.29
N ILE A 52 16.08 -8.32 1.34
CA ILE A 52 16.93 -8.04 0.16
C ILE A 52 18.26 -7.44 0.61
N VAL A 53 18.23 -6.42 1.48
CA VAL A 53 19.45 -5.77 1.98
C VAL A 53 20.32 -6.76 2.75
N GLU A 54 19.75 -7.59 3.62
CA GLU A 54 20.47 -8.66 4.34
C GLU A 54 21.09 -9.67 3.37
N THR A 55 20.35 -10.09 2.34
CA THR A 55 20.89 -11.00 1.32
C THR A 55 22.09 -10.37 0.59
N GLN A 56 22.01 -9.06 0.29
CA GLN A 56 23.14 -8.35 -0.32
C GLN A 56 24.32 -8.23 0.64
N MET A 57 24.08 -8.04 1.95
CA MET A 57 25.14 -8.06 2.98
C MET A 57 25.84 -9.42 3.02
N ASP A 58 25.08 -10.50 2.98
CA ASP A 58 25.61 -11.86 2.97
C ASP A 58 26.47 -12.10 1.72
N LEU A 59 25.96 -11.73 0.54
CA LEU A 59 26.70 -11.83 -0.72
C LEU A 59 28.00 -11.03 -0.69
N TYR A 60 27.94 -9.78 -0.23
CA TYR A 60 29.13 -8.93 -0.09
C TYR A 60 30.16 -9.54 0.87
N THR A 61 29.70 -10.09 1.99
CA THR A 61 30.57 -10.74 2.98
C THR A 61 31.23 -11.99 2.40
N LEU A 62 30.50 -12.77 1.60
CA LEU A 62 31.02 -13.95 0.90
C LEU A 62 32.07 -13.57 -0.16
N GLU A 63 31.83 -12.49 -0.93
CA GLU A 63 32.74 -12.07 -2.00
C GLU A 63 34.02 -11.41 -1.46
N LYS A 64 33.87 -10.54 -0.45
CA LYS A 64 34.98 -9.71 0.05
C LYS A 64 35.69 -10.32 1.27
N ASN A 65 35.12 -11.35 1.90
CA ASN A 65 35.58 -11.89 3.19
C ASN A 65 35.66 -10.82 4.29
N THR A 66 34.83 -9.78 4.20
CA THR A 66 34.75 -8.68 5.18
C THR A 66 33.31 -8.51 5.63
N THR A 67 33.07 -8.19 6.89
CA THR A 67 31.72 -7.87 7.38
C THR A 67 31.10 -6.72 6.58
N ALA A 68 29.99 -7.00 5.91
CA ALA A 68 29.26 -5.98 5.16
C ALA A 68 28.60 -4.96 6.11
N THR A 69 28.70 -3.67 5.78
CA THR A 69 27.87 -2.63 6.39
C THR A 69 26.92 -2.02 5.37
N VAL A 70 25.74 -1.60 5.81
CA VAL A 70 24.67 -1.08 4.93
C VAL A 70 25.13 0.15 4.14
N GLU A 71 26.03 0.96 4.74
CA GLU A 71 26.65 2.12 4.10
C GLU A 71 27.60 1.72 2.96
N GLN A 72 28.30 0.59 3.09
CA GLN A 72 29.14 0.01 2.03
C GLN A 72 28.29 -0.50 0.88
N LEU A 73 27.14 -1.12 1.17
CA LEU A 73 26.21 -1.55 0.13
C LEU A 73 25.65 -0.37 -0.67
N LEU A 74 25.44 0.78 -0.02
CA LEU A 74 25.02 2.01 -0.70
C LEU A 74 26.15 2.62 -1.52
N SER A 75 27.37 2.69 -0.98
CA SER A 75 28.52 3.28 -1.67
C SER A 75 28.97 2.47 -2.88
N GLU A 76 28.91 1.14 -2.79
CA GLU A 76 29.21 0.22 -3.87
C GLU A 76 28.01 -0.09 -4.78
N LYS A 77 26.87 0.58 -4.55
CA LYS A 77 25.64 0.50 -5.36
C LYS A 77 24.97 -0.88 -5.42
N TYR A 78 25.18 -1.73 -4.43
CA TYR A 78 24.41 -2.97 -4.26
C TYR A 78 22.95 -2.70 -3.88
N ILE A 79 22.67 -1.56 -3.24
CA ILE A 79 21.32 -1.13 -2.85
C ILE A 79 21.05 0.31 -3.28
N THR A 80 19.79 0.66 -3.45
CA THR A 80 19.37 2.03 -3.79
C THR A 80 19.21 2.89 -2.54
N GLN A 81 19.22 4.22 -2.71
CA GLN A 81 18.96 5.17 -1.62
C GLN A 81 17.60 4.92 -0.94
N ASP A 82 16.58 4.54 -1.73
CA ASP A 82 15.26 4.22 -1.19
C ASP A 82 15.27 2.97 -0.32
N GLN A 83 16.01 1.93 -0.73
CA GLN A 83 16.18 0.71 0.06
C GLN A 83 16.96 0.98 1.35
N TYR A 84 18.02 1.79 1.28
CA TYR A 84 18.77 2.26 2.44
C TYR A 84 17.86 2.98 3.44
N ASN A 85 17.12 3.99 2.98
CA ASN A 85 16.23 4.78 3.83
C ASN A 85 15.17 3.90 4.51
N LYS A 86 14.57 2.96 3.76
CA LYS A 86 13.58 2.02 4.28
C LYS A 86 14.18 1.06 5.30
N TYR A 87 15.36 0.52 5.05
CA TYR A 87 16.07 -0.35 5.98
C TYR A 87 16.35 0.37 7.31
N ILE A 88 16.93 1.58 7.25
CA ILE A 88 17.22 2.39 8.44
C ILE A 88 15.93 2.77 9.20
N SER A 89 14.85 3.08 8.48
CA SER A 89 13.55 3.39 9.12
C SER A 89 12.88 2.17 9.76
N SER A 90 13.22 0.96 9.33
CA SER A 90 12.68 -0.30 9.88
C SER A 90 13.37 -0.73 11.16
N GLN A 91 14.60 -0.27 11.38
CA GLN A 91 15.43 -0.56 12.55
C GLN A 91 15.22 0.44 13.70
N LYS A 92 14.31 1.42 13.52
CA LYS A 92 14.01 2.50 14.45
C LYS A 92 12.70 2.24 15.19
#